data_AF-R8BBY0-F1
#
_entry.id   AF-R8BBY0-F1
#
_cell.length_a   1.000
_cell.length_b   1.000
_cell.length_c   1.000
_cell.angle_alpha   90.00
_cell.angle_beta   90.00
_cell.angle_gamma   90.00
#
_symmetry.space_group_name_H-M   'P 1'
#
loop_
_entity.id
_entity.type
_entity.pdbx_description
1 polymer ?
#
loop_
_entity_poly.entity_id
_entity_poly.type
_entity_poly.pdbx_seq_one_letter_code
_entity_poly.pdbx_strand_id
1 'polypeptide(L)'
;MEAITDQYPEFATNNTYGIQAVNDDSTLMYGDADYIGNWFGGEAVSNAVNYTQSAFFRESGYKPLSIGGFETGKVKEYDNFSFVVVYEAGHFVPAEKPDVALEIFRRAMEGLDIAEGQTKVTDQTAIPFPADTPLPTTISFPT
;
A
#
# COMPACT_ATOMS: atom_id res chain seq x y z
N MET A 1 5.88 4.10 -31.90
CA MET A 1 6.35 4.12 -30.50
C MET A 1 5.08 4.05 -29.67
N GLU A 2 4.63 2.83 -29.39
CA GLU A 2 3.43 2.59 -28.58
C GLU A 2 3.74 3.04 -27.15
N ALA A 3 2.78 3.75 -26.57
CA ALA A 3 2.93 4.34 -25.26
C ALA A 3 2.99 3.21 -24.22
N ILE A 4 3.95 3.30 -23.30
CA ILE A 4 4.13 2.41 -22.14
C ILE A 4 2.87 2.40 -21.23
N THR A 5 1.90 3.27 -21.50
CA THR A 5 0.63 3.42 -20.76
C THR A 5 -0.38 2.30 -21.00
N ASP A 6 -0.29 1.52 -22.08
CA ASP A 6 -1.28 0.46 -22.38
C ASP A 6 -0.96 -0.88 -21.71
N GLN A 7 0.27 -1.09 -21.25
CA GLN A 7 0.69 -2.37 -20.66
C GLN A 7 0.42 -2.49 -19.15
N TYR A 8 0.39 -1.37 -18.43
CA TYR A 8 0.10 -1.32 -17.00
C TYR A 8 -1.35 -1.71 -16.62
N PRO A 9 -2.42 -1.30 -17.34
CA PRO A 9 -3.77 -1.74 -17.01
C PRO A 9 -4.00 -3.23 -17.25
N GLU A 10 -3.38 -3.84 -18.28
CA GLU A 10 -3.45 -5.29 -18.49
C GLU A 10 -2.69 -6.07 -17.42
N PHE A 11 -1.49 -5.61 -17.01
CA PHE A 11 -0.74 -6.23 -15.91
C PHE A 11 -1.54 -6.19 -14.60
N ALA A 12 -2.12 -5.02 -14.27
CA ALA A 12 -2.96 -4.88 -13.11
C ALA A 12 -4.18 -5.81 -13.19
N THR A 13 -4.93 -5.76 -14.29
CA THR A 13 -6.12 -6.60 -14.49
C THR A 13 -5.78 -8.09 -14.39
N ASN A 14 -4.71 -8.55 -15.07
CA ASN A 14 -4.26 -9.94 -15.06
C ASN A 14 -3.85 -10.43 -13.66
N ASN A 15 -3.22 -9.58 -12.87
CA ASN A 15 -2.80 -9.92 -11.50
C ASN A 15 -3.92 -9.77 -10.47
N THR A 16 -5.00 -9.07 -10.80
CA THR A 16 -6.17 -8.94 -9.91
C THR A 16 -7.17 -10.09 -10.01
N TYR A 17 -7.16 -10.92 -11.06
CA TYR A 17 -8.13 -12.03 -11.20
C TYR A 17 -8.12 -13.03 -10.03
N GLY A 18 -6.99 -13.16 -9.33
CA GLY A 18 -6.86 -14.02 -8.15
C GLY A 18 -7.03 -13.29 -6.81
N ILE A 19 -7.11 -11.97 -6.79
CA ILE A 19 -7.18 -11.18 -5.56
C ILE A 19 -8.63 -10.78 -5.32
N GLN A 20 -9.28 -11.46 -4.38
CA GLN A 20 -10.66 -11.16 -3.95
C GLN A 20 -10.66 -10.87 -2.45
N ALA A 21 -10.70 -9.59 -2.06
CA ALA A 21 -10.83 -9.17 -0.66
C ALA A 21 -12.32 -9.22 -0.23
N VAL A 22 -12.91 -10.41 -0.22
CA VAL A 22 -14.32 -10.62 0.16
C VAL A 22 -14.36 -11.14 1.60
N ASN A 23 -14.56 -10.22 2.57
CA ASN A 23 -14.57 -10.51 4.00
C ASN A 23 -13.25 -11.06 4.57
N ASP A 24 -12.15 -10.93 3.82
CA ASP A 24 -10.81 -11.32 4.24
C ASP A 24 -9.94 -10.07 4.45
N ASP A 25 -9.10 -10.09 5.49
CA ASP A 25 -8.06 -9.07 5.70
C ASP A 25 -6.89 -9.34 4.74
N SER A 26 -6.59 -8.38 3.88
CA SER A 26 -5.58 -8.51 2.82
C SER A 26 -4.59 -7.35 2.86
N THR A 27 -3.32 -7.69 3.04
CA THR A 27 -2.20 -6.73 3.07
C THR A 27 -1.21 -7.02 1.97
N LEU A 28 -0.97 -6.06 1.09
CA LEU A 28 0.12 -6.11 0.12
C LEU A 28 1.33 -5.34 0.67
N MET A 29 2.49 -5.99 0.72
CA MET A 29 3.73 -5.39 1.22
C MET A 29 4.78 -5.37 0.11
N TYR A 30 5.36 -4.18 -0.11
CA TYR A 30 6.40 -3.96 -1.11
C TYR A 30 7.59 -3.23 -0.51
N GLY A 31 8.79 -3.53 -1.01
CA GLY A 31 9.99 -2.75 -0.75
C GLY A 31 10.12 -1.59 -1.75
N ASP A 32 10.56 -0.43 -1.28
CA ASP A 32 10.76 0.76 -2.12
C ASP A 32 11.92 0.64 -3.12
N ALA A 33 12.91 -0.22 -2.84
CA ALA A 33 14.11 -0.45 -3.64
C ALA A 33 14.02 -1.69 -4.54
N ASP A 34 12.87 -2.38 -4.59
CA ASP A 34 12.67 -3.50 -5.50
C ASP A 34 12.40 -3.02 -6.93
N TYR A 35 13.24 -3.46 -7.87
CA TYR A 35 13.05 -3.20 -9.29
C TYR A 35 12.06 -4.18 -9.95
N ILE A 36 12.14 -5.47 -9.61
CA ILE A 36 11.39 -6.53 -10.30
C ILE A 36 9.93 -6.49 -9.85
N GLY A 37 9.70 -6.49 -8.54
CA GLY A 37 8.39 -6.34 -7.93
C GLY A 37 8.16 -4.92 -7.42
N ASN A 38 8.34 -3.92 -8.27
CA ASN A 38 8.26 -2.53 -7.85
C ASN A 38 6.88 -2.16 -7.27
N TRP A 39 6.91 -1.29 -6.25
CA TRP A 39 5.70 -0.85 -5.56
C TRP A 39 4.76 0.00 -6.45
N PHE A 40 5.25 0.64 -7.52
CA PHE A 40 4.38 1.35 -8.47
C PHE A 40 3.43 0.40 -9.22
N GLY A 41 3.93 -0.74 -9.67
CA GLY A 41 3.12 -1.80 -10.26
C GLY A 41 2.18 -2.41 -9.23
N GLY A 42 2.66 -2.62 -8.00
CA GLY A 42 1.83 -3.06 -6.88
C GLY A 42 0.69 -2.10 -6.55
N GLU A 43 0.94 -0.80 -6.60
CA GLU A 43 -0.07 0.24 -6.39
C GLU A 43 -1.09 0.28 -7.53
N ALA A 44 -0.66 0.10 -8.77
CA ALA A 44 -1.58 -0.03 -9.89
C ALA A 44 -2.49 -1.26 -9.74
N VAL A 45 -1.94 -2.39 -9.29
CA VAL A 45 -2.68 -3.62 -9.00
C VAL A 45 -3.66 -3.38 -7.85
N SER A 46 -3.21 -2.80 -6.73
CA SER A 46 -4.06 -2.57 -5.55
C SER A 46 -5.25 -1.65 -5.86
N ASN A 47 -5.05 -0.63 -6.69
CA ASN A 47 -6.15 0.24 -7.17
C ASN A 47 -7.08 -0.45 -8.17
N ALA A 48 -6.59 -1.43 -8.93
CA ALA A 48 -7.38 -2.19 -9.89
C ALA A 48 -8.23 -3.29 -9.25
N VAL A 49 -7.88 -3.78 -8.04
CA VAL A 49 -8.67 -4.78 -7.32
C VAL A 49 -10.10 -4.27 -7.14
N ASN A 50 -11.07 -5.08 -7.55
CA ASN A 50 -12.49 -4.75 -7.41
C ASN A 50 -13.09 -5.52 -6.24
N TYR A 51 -13.45 -4.78 -5.19
CA TYR A 51 -14.13 -5.29 -3.99
C TYR A 51 -15.12 -4.24 -3.49
N THR A 52 -15.98 -4.62 -2.55
CA THR A 52 -17.14 -3.81 -2.09
C THR A 52 -16.77 -2.37 -1.73
N GLN A 53 -15.58 -2.16 -1.19
CA GLN A 53 -15.10 -0.87 -0.67
C GLN A 53 -13.95 -0.27 -1.49
N SER A 54 -13.68 -0.81 -2.68
CA SER A 54 -12.57 -0.39 -3.55
C SER A 54 -12.59 1.10 -3.93
N ALA A 55 -13.78 1.72 -4.02
CA ALA A 55 -13.90 3.15 -4.30
C ALA A 55 -13.25 4.00 -3.20
N PHE A 56 -13.52 3.68 -1.93
CA PHE A 56 -12.97 4.42 -0.80
C PHE A 56 -11.48 4.20 -0.61
N PHE A 57 -10.99 3.01 -0.92
CA PHE A 57 -9.55 2.77 -0.98
C PHE A 57 -8.87 3.56 -2.10
N ARG A 58 -9.48 3.66 -3.29
CA ARG A 58 -8.89 4.50 -4.35
C ARG A 58 -8.78 5.96 -3.90
N GLU A 59 -9.78 6.45 -3.15
CA GLU A 59 -9.81 7.81 -2.58
C GLU A 59 -8.86 8.01 -1.39
N SER A 60 -8.44 6.96 -0.69
CA SER A 60 -7.55 7.09 0.46
C SER A 60 -6.13 7.50 0.05
N GLY A 61 -5.52 8.39 0.83
CA GLY A 61 -4.11 8.75 0.68
C GLY A 61 -3.19 7.78 1.42
N TYR A 62 -1.91 8.15 1.48
CA TYR A 62 -0.91 7.47 2.28
C TYR A 62 -0.81 8.08 3.68
N LYS A 63 -0.63 7.21 4.66
CA LYS A 63 -0.25 7.55 6.03
C LYS A 63 1.15 7.00 6.29
N PRO A 64 2.01 7.69 7.07
CA PRO A 64 3.30 7.14 7.47
C PRO A 64 3.14 5.82 8.23
N LEU A 65 3.94 4.81 7.88
CA LEU A 65 4.06 3.58 8.65
C LEU A 65 5.01 3.84 9.82
N SER A 66 4.50 3.74 11.04
CA SER A 66 5.28 3.96 12.26
C SER A 66 5.47 2.66 13.03
N ILE A 67 6.73 2.25 13.16
CA ILE A 67 7.12 1.04 13.91
C ILE A 67 8.26 1.41 14.84
N GLY A 68 8.09 1.15 16.14
CA GLY A 68 9.09 1.49 17.16
C GLY A 68 9.36 3.00 17.29
N GLY A 69 8.43 3.85 16.85
CA GLY A 69 8.57 5.32 16.89
C GLY A 69 9.33 5.92 15.71
N PHE A 70 9.69 5.13 14.71
CA PHE A 70 10.32 5.59 13.46
C PHE A 70 9.37 5.42 12.28
N GLU A 71 9.44 6.35 11.33
CA GLU A 71 8.80 6.19 10.02
C GLU A 71 9.60 5.17 9.21
N THR A 72 9.01 3.99 9.00
CA THR A 72 9.64 2.85 8.32
C THR A 72 9.06 2.61 6.93
N GLY A 73 8.15 3.46 6.50
CA GLY A 73 7.44 3.31 5.24
C GLY A 73 6.21 4.19 5.15
N LYS A 74 5.33 3.84 4.23
CA LYS A 74 4.01 4.44 4.06
C LYS A 74 2.97 3.35 3.81
N VAL A 75 1.76 3.59 4.25
CA VAL A 75 0.63 2.69 4.08
C VAL A 75 -0.57 3.43 3.53
N LYS A 76 -1.28 2.79 2.63
CA LYS A 76 -2.59 3.17 2.16
C LYS A 76 -3.53 2.06 2.55
N GLU A 77 -4.55 2.34 3.36
CA GLU A 77 -5.51 1.32 3.79
C GLU A 77 -6.92 1.88 3.81
N TYR A 78 -7.88 0.96 3.69
CA TYR A 78 -9.28 1.21 3.92
C TYR A 78 -9.96 -0.09 4.32
N ASP A 79 -10.48 -0.13 5.54
CA ASP A 79 -11.12 -1.31 6.12
C ASP A 79 -10.20 -2.55 5.99
N ASN A 80 -10.69 -3.65 5.43
CA ASN A 80 -10.00 -4.93 5.32
C ASN A 80 -8.88 -5.00 4.26
N PHE A 81 -8.54 -3.88 3.60
CA PHE A 81 -7.55 -3.87 2.52
C PHE A 81 -6.47 -2.82 2.75
N SER A 82 -5.20 -3.26 2.76
CA SER A 82 -4.04 -2.39 2.99
C SER A 82 -2.92 -2.64 1.99
N PHE A 83 -2.24 -1.55 1.63
CA PHE A 83 -1.09 -1.51 0.74
C PHE A 83 0.05 -0.77 1.44
N VAL A 84 1.18 -1.46 1.64
CA VAL A 84 2.31 -0.99 2.42
C VAL A 84 3.55 -0.92 1.54
N VAL A 85 4.26 0.19 1.64
CA VAL A 85 5.59 0.37 1.07
C VAL A 85 6.57 0.52 2.24
N VAL A 86 7.54 -0.36 2.33
CA VAL A 86 8.60 -0.34 3.34
C VAL A 86 9.82 0.36 2.77
N TYR A 87 10.35 1.34 3.49
CA TYR A 87 11.53 2.08 3.06
C TYR A 87 12.82 1.30 3.28
N GLU A 88 13.79 1.56 2.41
CA GLU A 88 15.10 0.90 2.38
C GLU A 88 15.00 -0.64 2.31
N ALA A 89 14.04 -1.15 1.55
CA ALA A 89 13.83 -2.59 1.37
C ALA A 89 13.66 -2.93 -0.12
N GLY A 90 14.28 -4.01 -0.55
CA GLY A 90 14.14 -4.62 -1.88
C GLY A 90 13.07 -5.72 -1.91
N HIS A 91 13.28 -6.72 -2.78
CA HIS A 91 12.29 -7.76 -3.07
C HIS A 91 11.93 -8.62 -1.85
N PHE A 92 12.92 -8.88 -0.98
CA PHE A 92 12.76 -9.73 0.18
C PHE A 92 12.72 -8.90 1.47
N VAL A 93 11.68 -8.07 1.60
CA VAL A 93 11.47 -7.22 2.78
C VAL A 93 11.67 -7.96 4.12
N PRO A 94 11.17 -9.21 4.33
CA PRO A 94 11.39 -9.90 5.60
C PRO A 94 12.85 -10.28 5.89
N ALA A 95 13.71 -10.38 4.86
CA ALA A 95 15.13 -10.66 5.03
C ALA A 95 15.93 -9.39 5.36
N GLU A 96 15.53 -8.25 4.80
CA GLU A 96 16.26 -6.98 4.94
C GLU A 96 15.76 -6.13 6.11
N LYS A 97 14.45 -6.14 6.36
CA LYS A 97 13.77 -5.43 7.44
C LYS A 97 12.87 -6.40 8.25
N PRO A 98 13.47 -7.40 8.95
CA PRO A 98 12.71 -8.45 9.65
C PRO A 98 11.78 -7.90 10.74
N ASP A 99 12.21 -6.88 11.48
CA ASP A 99 11.41 -6.27 12.55
C ASP A 99 10.15 -5.59 11.99
N VAL A 100 10.29 -4.89 10.86
CA VAL A 100 9.19 -4.21 10.19
C VAL A 100 8.20 -5.22 9.61
N ALA A 101 8.70 -6.23 8.90
CA ALA A 101 7.86 -7.27 8.30
C ALA A 101 7.08 -8.07 9.35
N LEU A 102 7.71 -8.41 10.48
CA LEU A 102 7.06 -9.12 11.57
C LEU A 102 5.95 -8.29 12.22
N GLU A 103 6.19 -6.99 12.40
CA GLU A 103 5.20 -6.10 12.98
C GLU A 103 3.99 -5.90 12.05
N ILE A 104 4.22 -5.70 10.75
CA ILE A 104 3.15 -5.65 9.75
C ILE A 104 2.34 -6.95 9.78
N PHE A 105 3.01 -8.11 9.82
CA PHE A 105 2.35 -9.42 9.89
C PHE A 105 1.50 -9.58 11.16
N ARG A 106 2.00 -9.14 12.33
CA ARG A 106 1.25 -9.17 13.58
C ARG A 106 0.00 -8.29 13.51
N ARG A 107 0.13 -7.05 13.03
CA ARG A 107 -0.99 -6.12 12.89
C ARG A 107 -2.08 -6.68 11.98
N ALA A 108 -1.68 -7.25 10.84
CA ALA A 108 -2.60 -7.91 9.92
C ALA A 108 -3.32 -9.11 10.57
N MET A 109 -2.59 -9.96 11.31
CA MET A 109 -3.17 -11.13 12.00
C MET A 109 -4.10 -10.76 13.16
N GLU A 110 -3.89 -9.62 13.79
CA GLU A 110 -4.68 -9.14 14.93
C GLU A 110 -5.85 -8.22 14.51
N GLY A 111 -5.95 -7.89 13.22
CA GLY A 111 -6.96 -6.98 12.67
C GLY A 111 -6.76 -5.55 13.16
N LEU A 112 -5.51 -5.11 13.31
CA LEU A 112 -5.13 -3.75 13.69
C LEU A 112 -4.81 -2.92 12.45
N ASP A 113 -4.95 -1.59 12.58
CA ASP A 113 -4.48 -0.66 11.56
C ASP A 113 -2.99 -0.87 11.29
N ILE A 114 -2.60 -0.91 10.02
CA ILE A 114 -1.22 -1.24 9.70
C ILE A 114 -0.31 -0.03 9.94
N ALA A 115 -0.82 1.20 9.87
CA ALA A 115 -0.05 2.42 10.06
C ALA A 115 0.60 2.53 11.43
N GLU A 116 -0.19 2.39 12.50
CA GLU A 116 0.23 2.61 13.90
C GLU A 116 -0.01 1.39 14.80
N GLY A 117 -0.91 0.49 14.44
CA GLY A 117 -1.21 -0.72 15.21
C GLY A 117 -1.99 -0.45 16.51
N GLN A 118 -2.80 0.60 16.55
CA GLN A 118 -3.48 1.06 17.78
C GLN A 118 -5.00 0.84 17.77
N THR A 119 -5.59 0.79 16.59
CA THR A 119 -7.02 0.73 16.35
C THR A 119 -7.36 -0.56 15.63
N LYS A 120 -8.43 -1.23 16.05
CA LYS A 120 -8.95 -2.37 15.30
C LYS A 120 -9.61 -1.88 14.03
N VAL A 121 -9.40 -2.60 12.94
CA VAL A 121 -10.02 -2.32 11.63
C VAL A 121 -11.56 -2.27 11.77
N THR A 122 -12.16 -3.13 12.61
CA THR A 122 -13.60 -3.12 12.90
C THR A 122 -14.12 -1.88 13.63
N ASP A 123 -13.26 -1.17 14.39
CA ASP A 123 -13.62 0.00 15.19
C ASP A 123 -13.27 1.33 14.47
N GLN A 124 -12.46 1.27 13.42
CA GLN A 124 -12.36 2.37 12.47
C GLN A 124 -13.68 2.41 11.71
N THR A 125 -14.57 3.37 12.01
CA THR A 125 -15.51 3.82 10.96
C THR A 125 -14.65 4.11 9.75
N ALA A 126 -14.87 3.37 8.66
CA ALA A 126 -14.03 3.36 7.47
C ALA A 126 -13.92 4.77 6.85
N ILE A 127 -13.05 5.59 7.44
CA ILE A 127 -12.75 6.95 7.04
C ILE A 127 -11.52 6.81 6.17
N PRO A 128 -11.62 7.13 4.86
CA PRO A 128 -10.47 7.13 3.99
C PRO A 128 -9.39 8.01 4.57
N PHE A 129 -8.13 7.56 4.53
CA PHE A 129 -7.04 8.45 4.84
C PHE A 129 -7.11 9.70 3.96
N PRO A 130 -6.81 10.89 4.51
CA PRO A 130 -6.76 12.11 3.72
C PRO A 130 -5.91 11.87 2.48
N ALA A 131 -6.42 12.24 1.31
CA ALA A 131 -5.64 12.14 0.08
C ALA A 131 -4.33 12.89 0.23
N ASP A 132 -3.25 12.33 -0.30
CA ASP A 132 -1.94 12.99 -0.29
C ASP A 132 -2.06 14.37 -0.92
N THR A 133 -1.38 15.35 -0.33
CA THR A 133 -1.15 16.63 -1.01
C THR A 133 -0.45 16.33 -2.34
N PRO A 134 -1.01 16.71 -3.50
CA PRO A 134 -0.37 16.45 -4.78
C PRO A 134 1.04 17.06 -4.78
N LEU A 135 2.01 16.30 -5.27
CA LEU A 135 3.36 16.82 -5.46
C LEU A 135 3.29 18.12 -6.29
N PRO A 136 4.06 19.16 -5.93
CA PRO A 136 4.04 20.41 -6.66
C PRO A 136 4.37 20.14 -8.13
N THR A 137 3.48 20.56 -9.03
CA THR A 137 3.60 20.31 -10.48
C THR A 137 4.70 21.14 -11.14
N THR A 138 5.34 22.04 -10.38
CA THR A 138 6.46 22.88 -10.82
C THR A 138 7.67 22.63 -9.94
N ILE A 139 8.62 21.85 -10.44
CA ILE A 139 9.97 21.76 -9.88
C ILE A 139 10.77 22.94 -10.46
N SER A 140 10.96 23.98 -9.66
CA SER A 140 11.83 25.10 -10.03
C SER A 140 13.28 24.74 -9.71
N PHE A 141 14.12 24.58 -10.72
CA PHE A 141 15.56 24.49 -10.53
C PHE A 141 16.14 25.91 -10.36
N PRO A 142 16.99 26.17 -9.34
CA PRO A 142 17.71 27.44 -9.27
C PRO A 142 18.68 27.55 -10.45
N THR A 143 18.65 28.72 -11.11
CA THR A 143 19.58 29.12 -12.18
C THR A 143 20.99 29.33 -11.68
#